data_AF-A0A7W4WAR9-F1
#
_entry.id   AF-A0A7W4WAR9-F1
#
_cell.length_a   1.000
_cell.length_b   1.000
_cell.length_c   1.000
_cell.angle_alpha   90.00
_cell.angle_beta   90.00
_cell.angle_gamma   90.00
#
_symmetry.space_group_name_H-M   'P 1'
#
loop_
_entity.id
_entity.type
_entity.pdbx_description
1 polymer ?
#
loop_
_entity_poly.entity_id
_entity_poly.type
_entity_poly.pdbx_seq_one_letter_code
_entity_poly.pdbx_strand_id
1 'polypeptide(L)'
;MVVQLQPGIDPSNNMRYRDTAKRKLAIMVLAMLMTGTTFYSLVENWSVLDALYFSVVTLTTVGFGDLTPTRPISKAFTIIYILTGVGLLTAFIRALVRQAIPPDKSSAEPKGSVAHKRPRRAIHRR
;
A
#
# COMPACT_ATOMS: atom_id res chain seq x y z
N MET A 1 8.96 27.17 32.50
CA MET A 1 9.49 26.45 31.31
C MET A 1 8.45 25.42 30.90
N VAL A 2 7.84 25.64 29.74
CA VAL A 2 6.63 24.97 29.28
C VAL A 2 6.96 23.55 28.81
N VAL A 3 6.30 22.56 29.41
CA VAL A 3 6.28 21.17 28.96
C VAL A 3 5.58 21.16 27.59
N GLN A 4 6.33 20.88 26.54
CA GLN A 4 5.77 20.59 25.21
C GLN A 4 5.08 19.22 25.29
N LEU A 5 3.77 19.24 25.52
CA LEU A 5 2.88 18.08 25.37
C LEU A 5 3.04 17.56 23.94
N GLN A 6 3.55 16.33 23.79
CA GLN A 6 3.50 15.62 22.51
C GLN A 6 2.03 15.67 22.02
N PRO A 7 1.75 16.18 20.81
CA PRO A 7 0.38 16.24 20.31
C PRO A 7 -0.20 14.82 20.32
N GLY A 8 -1.33 14.67 21.02
CA GLY A 8 -1.97 13.39 21.26
C GLY A 8 -2.17 12.64 19.95
N ILE A 9 -1.74 11.37 19.94
CA ILE A 9 -2.08 10.42 18.89
C ILE A 9 -3.60 10.23 18.97
N ASP A 10 -4.34 10.99 18.15
CA ASP A 10 -5.80 10.84 18.03
C ASP A 10 -6.11 9.45 17.40
N PRO A 11 -6.73 8.52 18.14
CA PRO A 11 -7.06 7.19 17.64
C PRO A 11 -8.06 7.22 16.48
N SER A 12 -8.85 8.29 16.34
CA SER A 12 -9.87 8.42 15.29
C SER A 12 -9.26 8.56 13.90
N ASN A 13 -8.09 9.19 13.78
CA ASN A 13 -7.39 9.37 12.51
C ASN A 13 -6.90 8.02 11.95
N ASN A 14 -6.52 7.08 12.82
CA ASN A 14 -6.00 5.78 12.43
C ASN A 14 -7.06 4.88 11.78
N MET A 15 -8.31 4.98 12.26
CA MET A 15 -9.45 4.22 11.71
C MET A 15 -9.84 4.76 10.33
N ARG A 16 -9.94 6.09 10.20
CA ARG A 16 -10.27 6.78 8.95
C ARG A 16 -9.16 6.68 7.89
N TYR A 17 -7.89 6.66 8.30
CA TYR A 17 -6.75 6.48 7.40
C TYR A 17 -6.74 5.09 6.75
N ARG A 18 -7.08 4.05 7.50
CA ARG A 18 -7.08 2.66 7.02
C ARG A 18 -8.16 2.42 5.96
N ASP A 19 -9.35 2.97 6.16
CA ASP A 19 -10.48 2.84 5.23
C ASP A 19 -10.26 3.68 3.98
N THR A 20 -9.68 4.87 4.13
CA THR A 20 -9.32 5.74 3.00
C THR A 20 -8.21 5.12 2.15
N ALA A 21 -7.19 4.49 2.77
CA ALA A 21 -6.10 3.84 2.04
C ALA A 21 -6.60 2.63 1.23
N LYS A 22 -7.41 1.75 1.84
CA LYS A 22 -8.02 0.61 1.13
C LYS A 22 -8.91 1.07 -0.03
N ARG A 23 -9.76 2.08 0.22
CA ARG A 23 -10.61 2.68 -0.81
C ARG A 23 -9.81 3.32 -1.94
N LYS A 24 -8.73 4.02 -1.63
CA LYS A 24 -7.81 4.60 -2.63
C LYS A 24 -7.18 3.50 -3.50
N LEU A 25 -6.70 2.41 -2.91
CA LEU A 25 -6.16 1.27 -3.66
C LEU A 25 -7.21 0.64 -4.58
N ALA A 26 -8.44 0.43 -4.08
CA ALA A 26 -9.53 -0.11 -4.89
C ALA A 26 -9.86 0.79 -6.09
N ILE A 27 -9.91 2.12 -5.89
CA ILE A 27 -10.13 3.09 -6.97
C ILE A 27 -8.98 3.05 -7.99
N MET A 28 -7.72 2.95 -7.54
CA MET A 28 -6.57 2.83 -8.44
C MET A 28 -6.62 1.54 -9.28
N VAL A 29 -6.96 0.40 -8.67
CA VAL A 29 -7.16 -0.87 -9.39
C VAL A 29 -8.23 -0.71 -10.46
N LEU A 30 -9.41 -0.20 -10.09
CA LEU A 30 -10.53 -0.03 -11.02
C LEU A 30 -10.16 0.92 -12.16
N ALA A 31 -9.53 2.06 -11.87
CA ALA A 31 -9.08 2.99 -12.89
C ALA A 31 -8.12 2.32 -13.87
N MET A 32 -7.14 1.57 -13.36
CA MET A 32 -6.15 0.88 -14.18
C MET A 32 -6.77 -0.25 -15.02
N LEU A 33 -7.78 -0.96 -14.50
CA LEU A 33 -8.54 -1.94 -15.27
C LEU A 33 -9.37 -1.29 -16.38
N MET A 34 -10.04 -0.17 -16.10
CA MET A 34 -10.80 0.56 -17.11
C MET A 34 -9.87 1.09 -18.21
N THR A 35 -8.74 1.70 -17.85
CA THR A 35 -7.75 2.20 -18.82
C THR A 35 -7.19 1.06 -19.68
N GLY A 36 -6.82 -0.07 -19.07
CA GLY A 36 -6.35 -1.25 -19.82
C GLY A 36 -7.42 -1.79 -20.77
N THR A 37 -8.64 -2.00 -20.27
CA THR A 37 -9.76 -2.55 -21.03
C THR A 37 -10.10 -1.66 -22.23
N THR A 38 -10.24 -0.35 -22.04
CA THR A 38 -10.53 0.58 -23.13
C THR A 38 -9.39 0.61 -24.14
N PHE A 39 -8.13 0.62 -23.70
CA PHE A 39 -6.98 0.62 -24.60
C PHE A 39 -6.93 -0.65 -25.45
N TYR A 40 -7.00 -1.84 -24.84
CA TYR A 40 -6.92 -3.10 -25.59
C TYR A 40 -8.13 -3.33 -26.47
N SER A 41 -9.34 -2.93 -26.05
CA SER A 41 -10.53 -3.04 -26.90
C SER A 41 -10.42 -2.16 -28.15
N LEU A 42 -9.88 -0.94 -28.04
CA LEU A 42 -9.71 -0.04 -29.18
C LEU A 42 -8.51 -0.41 -30.06
N VAL A 43 -7.40 -0.82 -29.46
CA VAL A 43 -6.14 -1.05 -30.18
C VAL A 43 -6.04 -2.46 -30.73
N GLU A 44 -6.46 -3.49 -30.00
CA GLU A 44 -6.44 -4.88 -30.49
C GLU A 44 -7.77 -5.30 -31.13
N ASN A 45 -8.78 -4.43 -31.16
CA ASN A 45 -10.15 -4.76 -31.59
C ASN A 45 -10.75 -5.95 -30.82
N TRP A 46 -10.31 -6.16 -29.57
CA TRP A 46 -10.85 -7.19 -28.70
C TRP A 46 -12.23 -6.79 -28.18
N SER A 47 -13.06 -7.80 -27.90
CA SER A 47 -14.30 -7.56 -27.18
C SER A 47 -13.99 -6.95 -25.81
N VAL A 48 -14.93 -6.18 -25.25
CA VAL A 48 -14.73 -5.57 -23.93
C VAL A 48 -14.47 -6.63 -22.86
N LEU A 49 -15.06 -7.82 -22.99
CA LEU A 49 -14.84 -8.94 -22.09
C LEU A 49 -13.43 -9.51 -22.21
N ASP A 50 -12.93 -9.72 -23.43
CA ASP A 50 -11.56 -10.23 -23.67
C ASP A 50 -10.50 -9.22 -23.21
N ALA A 51 -10.74 -7.93 -23.46
CA ALA A 51 -9.87 -6.86 -23.02
C ALA A 51 -9.84 -6.71 -21.49
N LEU A 52 -11.00 -6.85 -20.83
CA LEU A 52 -11.11 -6.85 -19.38
C LEU A 52 -10.41 -8.08 -18.79
N TYR A 53 -10.65 -9.24 -19.36
CA TYR A 53 -10.02 -10.50 -18.97
C TYR A 53 -8.49 -10.38 -19.06
N PHE A 54 -7.96 -9.94 -20.20
CA PHE A 54 -6.52 -9.74 -20.37
C PHE A 54 -5.96 -8.72 -19.36
N SER A 55 -6.66 -7.60 -19.13
CA SER A 55 -6.25 -6.58 -18.16
C SER A 55 -6.19 -7.14 -16.73
N VAL A 56 -7.20 -7.91 -16.30
CA VAL A 56 -7.27 -8.54 -14.98
C VAL A 56 -6.17 -9.60 -14.83
N VAL A 57 -6.03 -10.51 -15.79
CA VAL A 57 -5.02 -11.59 -15.77
C VAL A 57 -3.59 -11.03 -15.76
N THR A 58 -3.37 -9.92 -16.47
CA THR A 58 -2.08 -9.21 -16.46
C THR A 58 -1.85 -8.50 -15.13
N LEU A 59 -2.84 -7.77 -14.59
CA LEU A 59 -2.70 -7.02 -13.35
C LEU A 59 -2.53 -7.93 -12.12
N THR A 60 -3.20 -9.08 -12.13
CA THR A 60 -3.07 -10.12 -11.10
C THR A 60 -1.84 -10.99 -11.29
N THR A 61 -1.04 -10.75 -12.33
CA THR A 61 0.18 -11.51 -12.68
C THR A 61 -0.07 -13.00 -12.94
N VAL A 62 -1.31 -13.40 -13.21
CA VAL A 62 -1.68 -14.79 -13.55
C VAL A 62 -1.10 -15.15 -14.93
N GLY A 63 -1.28 -14.27 -15.92
CA GLY A 63 -0.61 -14.34 -17.22
C GLY A 63 -0.77 -15.66 -18.00
N PHE A 64 -2.01 -16.10 -18.26
CA PHE A 64 -2.26 -17.36 -19.00
C PHE A 64 -1.64 -17.41 -20.40
N GLY A 65 -1.45 -16.26 -21.06
CA GLY A 65 -0.81 -16.16 -22.38
C GLY A 65 -1.67 -16.63 -23.55
N ASP A 66 -2.96 -16.86 -23.31
CA ASP A 66 -3.99 -17.20 -24.30
C ASP A 66 -4.36 -16.00 -25.18
N LEU A 67 -4.43 -14.81 -24.59
CA LEU A 67 -4.51 -13.53 -25.30
C LEU A 67 -3.17 -12.81 -25.19
N THR A 68 -2.64 -12.35 -26.32
CA THR A 68 -1.39 -11.58 -26.36
C THR A 68 -1.51 -10.40 -27.31
N PRO A 69 -0.98 -9.21 -26.94
CA PRO A 69 -1.02 -8.04 -27.80
C PRO A 69 -0.20 -8.29 -29.07
N THR A 70 -0.84 -8.07 -30.22
CA THR A 70 -0.21 -8.32 -31.53
C THR A 70 0.49 -7.07 -32.06
N ARG A 71 -0.03 -5.88 -31.76
CA ARG A 71 0.48 -4.61 -32.28
C ARG A 71 1.74 -4.14 -31.52
N PRO A 72 2.68 -3.44 -32.18
CA PRO A 72 3.86 -2.89 -31.50
C PRO A 72 3.49 -1.91 -30.37
N ILE A 73 2.48 -1.08 -30.61
CA ILE A 73 2.02 -0.07 -29.64
C ILE A 73 1.39 -0.70 -28.40
N SER A 74 0.63 -1.80 -28.57
CA SER A 74 0.00 -2.49 -27.45
C SER A 74 1.04 -3.25 -26.63
N LYS A 75 2.04 -3.87 -27.26
CA LYS A 75 3.19 -4.45 -26.55
C LYS A 75 3.93 -3.44 -25.67
N ALA A 76 4.22 -2.25 -26.22
CA ALA A 76 4.86 -1.18 -25.46
C ALA A 76 3.99 -0.72 -24.27
N PHE A 77 2.68 -0.55 -24.49
CA PHE A 77 1.74 -0.24 -23.43
C PHE A 77 1.70 -1.33 -22.35
N THR A 78 1.65 -2.61 -22.73
CA THR A 78 1.64 -3.75 -21.80
C THR A 78 2.86 -3.76 -20.89
N ILE A 79 4.05 -3.42 -21.42
CA ILE A 79 5.27 -3.29 -20.60
C ILE A 79 5.08 -2.24 -19.50
N ILE A 80 4.63 -1.04 -19.86
CA ILE A 80 4.39 0.05 -18.91
C ILE A 80 3.28 -0.32 -17.91
N TYR A 81 2.24 -1.00 -18.40
CA TYR A 81 1.11 -1.47 -17.61
C TYR A 81 1.57 -2.46 -16.52
N ILE A 82 2.41 -3.44 -16.88
CA ILE A 82 2.95 -4.42 -15.94
C ILE A 82 3.83 -3.74 -14.89
N LEU A 83 4.72 -2.81 -15.30
CA LEU A 83 5.56 -2.06 -14.35
C LEU A 83 4.72 -1.29 -13.32
N THR A 84 3.63 -0.67 -13.77
CA THR A 84 2.69 0.03 -12.89
C THR A 84 1.95 -0.96 -11.96
N GLY A 85 1.59 -2.13 -12.49
CA GLY A 85 0.91 -3.20 -11.75
C GLY A 85 1.76 -3.76 -10.61
N VAL A 86 3.07 -3.91 -10.80
CA VAL A 86 4.00 -4.33 -9.73
C VAL A 86 4.02 -3.33 -8.57
N GLY A 87 3.96 -2.03 -8.86
CA GLY A 87 3.85 -1.00 -7.82
C GLY A 87 2.56 -1.13 -7.00
N LEU A 88 1.45 -1.43 -7.67
CA LEU A 88 0.16 -1.67 -7.03
C LEU A 88 0.17 -2.94 -6.16
N LEU A 89 0.79 -4.02 -6.65
CA LEU A 89 0.96 -5.27 -5.89
C LEU A 89 1.75 -5.03 -4.60
N THR A 90 2.80 -4.22 -4.65
CA THR A 90 3.57 -3.83 -3.47
C THR A 90 2.71 -3.11 -2.43
N ALA A 91 1.85 -2.18 -2.87
CA ALA A 91 0.93 -1.48 -1.99
C ALA A 91 -0.14 -2.42 -1.39
N PHE A 92 -0.60 -3.40 -2.18
CA PHE A 92 -1.53 -4.43 -1.72
C PHE A 92 -0.90 -5.32 -0.65
N ILE A 93 0.32 -5.81 -0.86
CA ILE A 93 1.07 -6.60 0.13
C ILE A 93 1.24 -5.81 1.43
N ARG A 94 1.60 -4.52 1.35
CA ARG A 94 1.70 -3.66 2.55
C ARG A 94 0.38 -3.56 3.31
N ALA A 95 -0.75 -3.53 2.61
CA ALA A 95 -2.07 -3.52 3.25
C ALA A 95 -2.38 -4.87 3.94
N LEU A 96 -1.99 -5.99 3.33
CA LEU A 96 -2.15 -7.33 3.91
C LEU A 96 -1.27 -7.54 5.14
N VAL A 97 0.01 -7.16 5.07
CA VAL A 97 0.96 -7.29 6.20
C VAL A 97 0.46 -6.54 7.44
N ARG A 98 -0.09 -5.33 7.25
CA ARG A 98 -0.68 -4.54 8.35
C ARG A 98 -1.89 -5.20 9.00
N GLN A 99 -2.54 -6.15 8.32
CA GLN A 99 -3.70 -6.88 8.83
C GLN A 99 -3.32 -8.23 9.44
N ALA A 100 -2.30 -8.90 8.89
CA ALA A 100 -1.84 -10.20 9.36
C ALA A 100 -0.88 -10.12 10.55
N ILE A 101 -0.04 -9.09 10.63
CA ILE A 101 0.95 -8.91 11.69
C ILE A 101 0.53 -7.71 12.54
N PRO A 102 0.01 -7.93 13.77
CA PRO A 102 -0.15 -6.86 14.75
C PRO A 102 1.21 -6.21 15.00
N PRO A 103 1.29 -4.88 15.11
CA PRO A 103 2.56 -4.22 15.38
C PRO A 103 3.19 -4.79 16.65
N ASP A 104 4.40 -5.32 16.53
CA ASP A 104 5.19 -5.79 17.67
C ASP A 104 5.42 -4.61 18.62
N LYS A 105 5.09 -4.83 19.89
CA LYS A 105 5.20 -3.83 20.96
C LYS A 105 6.67 -3.47 21.25
N SER A 106 7.64 -4.24 20.75
CA SER A 106 9.08 -3.97 20.95
C SER A 106 9.58 -2.68 20.30
N SER A 107 8.86 -2.13 19.31
CA SER A 107 9.21 -0.84 18.69
C SER A 107 8.66 0.39 19.43
N ALA A 108 7.82 0.17 20.45
CA ALA A 108 7.22 1.24 21.26
C ALA A 108 8.00 1.53 22.55
N GLU A 109 9.06 0.78 22.86
CA GLU A 109 9.94 1.13 23.97
C GLU A 109 11.02 2.10 23.47
N PRO A 110 11.02 3.37 23.91
CA PRO A 110 12.09 4.29 23.58
C PRO A 110 13.40 3.76 24.16
N LYS A 111 14.33 3.35 23.29
CA LYS A 111 15.74 3.09 23.63
C LYS A 111 16.36 4.37 24.17
N GLY A 112 16.25 4.60 25.47
CA GLY A 112 16.74 5.83 26.08
C GLY A 112 16.26 6.14 27.49
N SER A 113 15.90 5.15 28.31
CA SER A 113 15.89 5.33 29.76
C SER A 113 17.12 4.67 30.35
N VAL A 114 18.29 5.26 30.09
CA VAL A 114 19.43 5.07 30.99
C VAL A 114 19.00 5.75 32.29
N ALA A 115 18.47 4.94 33.19
CA ALA A 115 18.08 5.32 34.52
C ALA A 115 19.30 5.91 35.24
N HIS A 116 19.46 7.22 35.16
CA HIS A 116 20.35 7.97 36.02
C HIS A 116 19.72 7.96 37.42
N LYS A 117 20.00 6.88 38.17
CA LYS A 117 19.75 6.79 39.61
C LYS A 117 20.46 7.97 40.26
N ARG A 118 19.72 9.06 40.51
CA ARG A 118 20.19 10.12 41.40
C ARG A 118 20.41 9.48 42.78
N PRO A 119 21.60 9.60 43.37
CA PRO A 119 21.84 9.04 44.69
C PRO A 119 20.92 9.78 45.68
N ARG A 120 20.10 9.01 46.40
CA ARG A 120 19.38 9.50 47.58
C ARG A 120 20.42 10.06 48.54
N ARG A 121 20.54 11.40 48.59
CA ARG A 121 21.17 12.07 49.72
C ARG A 121 20.24 11.88 50.92
N ALA A 122 20.52 10.84 51.69
CA ALA A 122 20.33 10.89 53.13
C ALA A 122 21.27 11.96 53.68
N ILE A 123 20.80 12.79 54.62
CA ILE A 123 21.55 13.54 55.67
C ILE A 123 20.50 14.45 56.35
N HIS A 124 19.96 13.96 57.48
CA HIS A 124 20.14 14.47 58.86
C HIS A 124 19.23 15.67 59.19
N ARG A 125 18.16 15.48 60.00
CA ARG A 125 18.18 15.59 61.48
C ARG A 125 18.98 16.84 61.89
N ARG A 126 18.35 17.94 62.27
CA ARG A 126 17.61 18.18 63.53
C ARG A 126 16.79 19.45 63.40
#